data_AF-A0A418AQL5-F1
#
_entry.id   AF-A0A418AQL5-F1
#
_cell.length_a   1.000
_cell.length_b   1.000
_cell.length_c   1.000
_cell.angle_alpha   90.00
_cell.angle_beta   90.00
_cell.angle_gamma   90.00
#
_symmetry.space_group_name_H-M   'P 1'
#
loop_
_entity.id
_entity.type
_entity.pdbx_description
1 polymer ?
#
loop_
_entity_poly.entity_id
_entity_poly.type
_entity_poly.pdbx_seq_one_letter_code
_entity_poly.pdbx_strand_id
1 'polypeptide(L)' 'MQRGSIQIEQNAEFVEDIYLAVKSMPLFQAEFRGNLAVIVPDNAPAHSQMETRMPGYDDCDLLRLGP' A
#
# COMPACT_ATOMS: atom_id res chain seq x y z
N MET A 1 10.59 -22.54 1.17
CA MET A 1 9.94 -21.22 1.34
C MET A 1 10.72 -20.47 2.40
N GLN A 2 11.51 -19.47 2.01
CA GLN A 2 12.08 -18.55 2.99
C GLN A 2 10.90 -17.77 3.57
N ARG A 3 10.47 -18.12 4.78
CA ARG A 3 9.81 -17.18 5.70
C ARG A 3 10.88 -16.18 6.13
N GLY A 4 11.38 -15.43 5.15
CA GLY A 4 12.39 -14.41 5.32
C GLY A 4 11.72 -13.27 6.06
N SER A 5 12.20 -13.04 7.27
CA SER A 5 11.99 -11.88 8.11
C SER A 5 12.25 -10.59 7.34
N ILE A 6 11.31 -10.17 6.51
CA ILE A 6 11.23 -8.78 6.08
C ILE A 6 10.66 -8.04 7.30
N GLN A 7 11.43 -7.10 7.84
CA GLN A 7 10.99 -6.31 8.97
C GLN A 7 9.75 -5.53 8.54
N ILE A 8 8.63 -5.74 9.23
CA ILE A 8 7.30 -5.31 8.76
C ILE A 8 7.18 -3.78 8.69
N GLU A 9 8.00 -3.05 9.44
CA GLU A 9 8.17 -1.59 9.31
C GLU A 9 8.64 -1.21 7.90
N GLN A 10 9.58 -1.96 7.33
CA GLN A 10 10.08 -1.75 5.97
C GLN A 10 8.99 -2.00 4.93
N ASN A 11 8.00 -2.87 5.20
CA ASN A 11 6.91 -3.12 4.24
C ASN A 11 5.93 -1.96 4.14
N ALA A 12 5.56 -1.32 5.27
CA ALA A 12 4.64 -0.20 5.22
C ALA A 12 5.27 1.02 4.54
N GLU A 13 6.52 1.33 4.91
CA GLU A 13 7.31 2.41 4.30
C GLU A 13 7.55 2.15 2.80
N PHE A 14 7.94 0.93 2.43
CA PHE A 14 8.15 0.55 1.04
C PHE A 14 6.88 0.67 0.18
N VAL A 15 5.73 0.27 0.73
CA VAL A 15 4.44 0.36 0.03
C VAL A 15 4.01 1.82 -0.12
N GLU A 16 4.25 2.65 0.89
CA GLU A 16 3.99 4.09 0.83
C GLU A 16 4.87 4.78 -0.22
N ASP A 17 6.16 4.43 -0.28
CA ASP A 17 7.09 4.96 -1.28
C ASP A 17 6.63 4.62 -2.71
N ILE A 18 6.17 3.39 -2.94
CA ILE A 18 5.61 2.99 -4.23
C ILE A 18 4.35 3.79 -4.53
N TYR A 19 3.45 3.93 -3.56
CA TYR A 19 2.23 4.72 -3.71
C TYR A 19 2.56 6.16 -4.14
N LEU A 20 3.41 6.85 -3.39
CA LEU A 20 3.83 8.22 -3.68
C LEU A 20 4.52 8.34 -5.04
N ALA A 21 5.41 7.41 -5.37
CA ALA A 21 6.10 7.38 -6.66
C ALA A 21 5.11 7.25 -7.81
N VAL A 22 4.19 6.28 -7.76
CA VAL A 22 3.16 6.07 -8.78
C VAL A 22 2.25 7.29 -8.92
N LYS A 23 1.80 7.87 -7.80
CA LYS A 23 0.96 9.09 -7.81
C LYS A 23 1.69 10.29 -8.39
N SER A 24 3.02 10.37 -8.27
CA SER A 24 3.81 11.46 -8.84
C SER A 24 4.01 11.35 -10.37
N MET A 25 3.76 10.17 -10.96
CA MET A 25 4.01 9.95 -12.38
C MET A 25 3.08 10.81 -13.26
N PRO A 26 3.61 11.52 -14.28
CA PRO A 26 2.79 12.35 -15.16
C PRO A 26 1.65 11.58 -15.84
N LEU A 27 1.91 10.35 -16.28
CA LEU A 27 0.90 9.48 -16.89
C LEU A 27 -0.20 9.14 -15.88
N PHE A 28 0.15 8.90 -14.62
CA PHE A 28 -0.85 8.60 -13.60
C PHE A 28 -1.74 9.81 -13.30
N GLN A 29 -1.15 10.99 -13.17
CA GLN A 29 -1.87 12.24 -12.98
C GLN A 29 -2.74 12.64 -14.18
N ALA A 30 -2.38 12.21 -15.39
CA ALA A 30 -3.19 12.46 -16.59
C ALA A 30 -4.37 11.49 -16.71
N GLU A 31 -4.13 10.20 -16.51
CA GLU A 31 -5.08 9.15 -16.89
C GLU A 31 -5.88 8.57 -15.72
N PHE A 32 -5.37 8.67 -14.49
CA PHE A 32 -5.95 8.00 -13.31
C PHE A 32 -6.24 8.97 -12.16
N ARG A 33 -6.26 10.27 -12.42
CA ARG A 33 -6.59 11.28 -11.41
C ARG A 33 -8.02 11.12 -10.93
N GLY A 34 -8.21 11.06 -9.62
CA GLY A 34 -9.52 10.83 -9.00
C GLY A 34 -9.90 9.36 -8.89
N ASN A 35 -9.09 8.43 -9.41
CA ASN A 35 -9.28 7.01 -9.16
C ASN A 35 -8.72 6.66 -7.78
N LEU A 36 -9.45 5.79 -7.08
CA LEU A 36 -9.03 5.20 -5.81
C LEU A 36 -7.91 4.19 -6.05
N ALA A 37 -6.76 4.37 -5.39
CA ALA A 37 -5.72 3.37 -5.35
C ALA A 37 -6.08 2.30 -4.30
N VAL A 38 -5.89 1.03 -4.64
CA VAL A 38 -6.20 -0.09 -3.75
C VAL A 38 -4.94 -0.91 -3.53
N ILE A 39 -4.58 -1.08 -2.26
CA ILE A 39 -3.43 -1.88 -1.86
C ILE A 39 -3.93 -3.12 -1.14
N VAL A 40 -3.48 -4.29 -1.59
CA VAL A 40 -3.94 -5.59 -1.11
C VAL A 40 -2.76 -6.35 -0.51
N PRO A 41 -2.62 -6.38 0.82
CA PRO A 41 -1.61 -7.15 1.50
C PRO A 41 -1.89 -8.65 1.41
N ASP A 42 -0.84 -9.43 1.20
CA ASP A 42 -0.93 -10.89 0.99
C ASP A 42 -1.30 -11.68 2.25
N ASN A 43 -1.20 -11.07 3.43
CA ASN A 43 -1.55 -11.69 4.69
C ASN A 43 -2.20 -10.71 5.69
N ALA A 44 -3.06 -11.24 6.54
CA ALA A 44 -3.82 -10.44 7.52
C ALA A 44 -2.94 -9.64 8.51
N PRO A 45 -1.82 -10.18 9.05
CA PRO A 45 -0.91 -9.39 9.89
C PRO A 45 -0.29 -8.20 9.16
N ALA A 46 0.06 -8.32 7.89
CA ALA A 46 0.58 -7.23 7.07
C ALA A 46 -0.48 -6.14 6.86
N HIS A 47 -1.73 -6.54 6.66
CA HIS A 47 -2.85 -5.62 6.50
C HIS A 47 -3.10 -4.76 7.74
N SER A 48 -3.39 -5.36 8.90
CA SER A 48 -3.71 -4.58 10.12
C SER A 48 -2.55 -3.69 10.57
N GLN A 49 -1.32 -4.08 10.25
CA GLN A 49 -0.15 -3.27 10.55
C GLN A 49 0.05 -2.11 9.56
N MET A 50 -0.25 -2.30 8.28
CA MET A 50 -0.28 -1.19 7.31
C MET A 50 -1.38 -0.19 7.63
N GLU A 51 -2.57 -0.64 8.04
CA GLU A 51 -3.64 0.26 8.52
C GLU A 51 -3.20 1.13 9.69
N THR A 52 -2.31 0.61 10.56
CA THR A 52 -1.80 1.36 11.71
C THR A 52 -0.66 2.30 11.33
N ARG A 53 0.12 1.98 10.29
CA ARG A 53 1.40 2.64 9.98
C ARG A 53 1.36 3.58 8.77
N MET A 54 0.54 3.30 7.76
CA MET A 54 0.40 4.20 6.62
C MET A 54 -0.50 5.38 6.98
N PRO A 55 -0.17 6.60 6.53
CA PRO A 55 -1.11 7.72 6.60
C PRO A 55 -2.40 7.37 5.87
N GLY A 56 -3.54 7.82 6.43
CA GLY A 56 -4.81 7.78 5.71
C GLY A 56 -4.75 8.76 4.54
N TYR A 57 -4.68 8.23 3.32
CA TYR A 57 -4.82 9.03 2.10
C TYR A 57 -6.27 8.93 1.61
N ASP A 58 -6.89 10.07 1.31
CA ASP A 58 -8.30 10.14 0.87
C ASP A 58 -8.59 9.35 -0.41
N ASP A 59 -7.54 9.03 -1.16
CA ASP A 59 -7.57 8.32 -2.42
C ASP A 59 -6.76 7.00 -2.40
N CYS A 60 -6.56 6.42 -1.21
CA CYS A 60 -5.98 5.09 -1.02
C CYS A 60 -6.77 4.24 -0.02
N ASP A 61 -7.22 3.07 -0.46
CA ASP A 61 -7.84 2.06 0.40
C ASP A 61 -6.89 0.86 0.60
N LEU A 62 -6.76 0.43 1.85
CA LEU A 62 -6.14 -0.84 2.19
C LEU A 62 -7.24 -1.90 2.23
N LEU A 63 -7.12 -2.96 1.41
CA LEU A 63 -8.06 -4.08 1.43
C LEU A 63 -7.43 -5.32 2.04
N ARG A 64 -8.17 -5.97 2.94
CA ARG A 64 -7.77 -7.24 3.53
C ARG A 64 -8.23 -8.37 2.63
N LEU A 65 -7.31 -9.23 2.21
CA LEU A 65 -7.71 -10.54 1.70
C LEU A 65 -8.36 -11.31 2.87
N GLY A 66 -9.63 -11.68 2.69
CA GLY A 66 -10.34 -12.54 3.63
C GLY A 66 -9.70 -13.94 3.74
N PRO A 67 -10.30 -14.87 4.49
CA PRO A 67 -9.97 -16.28 4.32
C PRO A 67 -10.11 -16.73 2.86
#